data_AF-A0A8H6PHB2-F1
#
_entry.id   AF-A0A8H6PHB2-F1
#
_cell.length_a   1.000
_cell.length_b   1.000
_cell.length_c   1.000
_cell.angle_alpha   90.00
_cell.angle_beta   90.00
_cell.angle_gamma   90.00
#
_symmetry.space_group_name_H-M   'P 1'
#
loop_
_entity.id
_entity.type
_entity.pdbx_description
1 polymer ?
#
loop_
_entity_poly.entity_id
_entity_poly.type
_entity_poly.pdbx_seq_one_letter_code
_entity_poly.pdbx_strand_id
1 'polypeptide(L)'
;MTLNVEASARDYWPSSPVPDGHDPSSLAKSMDMETESPSGSRANSAISVTECPSAPAPAPAWPGPDPEPETEPETDFSHVDLNDWYPRYLNCVRFFVAHSQHTPAVQALAAFLNIRLPGSPVDASTVSARRYIRRLIVTGQDTPTNLRLFFGDDWAAGVGCICKQERLNYLFTAKSGGWAATKSAYDILPDEQAPFLRPLREPTEEELRVADSSWSEWLAMEDWMVGPRRPW
;
A
#
# COMPACT_ATOMS: atom_id res chain seq x y z
N MET A 1 -40.57 -26.59 -44.19
CA MET A 1 -41.23 -25.58 -43.33
C MET A 1 -40.20 -24.50 -43.05
N THR A 2 -40.36 -23.38 -43.74
CA THR A 2 -39.59 -22.13 -43.57
C THR A 2 -40.11 -21.39 -42.35
N LEU A 3 -39.22 -20.97 -41.44
CA LEU A 3 -39.55 -19.98 -40.42
C LEU A 3 -38.70 -18.73 -40.68
N ASN A 4 -39.41 -17.68 -41.08
CA ASN A 4 -38.92 -16.34 -41.32
C ASN A 4 -38.40 -15.72 -40.02
N VAL A 5 -37.24 -15.08 -40.15
CA VAL A 5 -36.77 -13.96 -39.33
C VAL A 5 -37.50 -12.71 -39.82
N GLU A 6 -38.17 -11.98 -38.93
CA GLU A 6 -38.15 -10.50 -38.86
C GLU A 6 -39.07 -9.94 -37.76
N ALA A 7 -38.74 -8.69 -37.37
CA ALA A 7 -39.36 -7.76 -36.41
C ALA A 7 -38.68 -7.74 -35.02
N SER A 8 -38.33 -6.59 -34.43
CA SER A 8 -38.44 -5.19 -34.85
C SER A 8 -37.48 -4.36 -33.99
N ALA A 9 -36.94 -3.31 -34.59
CA ALA A 9 -36.00 -2.39 -33.99
C ALA A 9 -36.65 -1.40 -33.01
N ARG A 10 -35.76 -0.81 -32.17
CA ARG A 10 -35.82 0.49 -31.49
C ARG A 10 -36.56 0.58 -30.16
N ASP A 11 -35.77 0.77 -29.10
CA ASP A 11 -36.02 1.68 -27.95
C ASP A 11 -34.63 2.11 -27.42
N TYR A 12 -34.03 3.19 -27.93
CA TYR A 12 -34.03 4.55 -27.36
C TYR A 12 -33.71 4.63 -25.86
N TRP A 13 -32.42 4.71 -25.52
CA TRP A 13 -31.96 5.28 -24.25
C TRP A 13 -32.03 6.81 -24.35
N PRO A 14 -32.70 7.52 -23.43
CA PRO A 14 -32.71 8.98 -23.42
C PRO A 14 -31.38 9.52 -22.84
N SER A 15 -30.68 10.31 -23.66
CA SER A 15 -29.48 11.06 -23.33
C SER A 15 -29.70 12.01 -22.15
N SER A 16 -28.74 12.03 -21.21
CA SER A 16 -28.67 13.05 -20.15
C SER A 16 -28.25 14.42 -20.72
N PRO A 17 -28.72 15.54 -20.14
CA PRO A 17 -28.55 16.86 -20.72
C PRO A 17 -27.17 17.46 -20.42
N VAL A 18 -26.64 18.15 -21.43
CA VAL A 18 -25.46 19.02 -21.38
C VAL A 18 -25.83 20.35 -20.71
N PRO A 19 -25.01 20.89 -19.79
CA PRO A 19 -25.00 22.31 -19.47
C PRO A 19 -23.91 23.04 -20.27
N ASP A 20 -24.35 24.07 -20.98
CA ASP A 20 -23.53 25.05 -21.70
C ASP A 20 -22.61 25.85 -20.77
N GLY A 21 -21.55 26.39 -21.40
CA GLY A 21 -20.37 26.94 -20.77
C GLY A 21 -20.56 28.17 -19.90
N HIS A 22 -19.72 28.24 -18.87
CA HIS A 22 -19.17 29.48 -18.33
C HIS A 22 -17.75 29.23 -17.80
N ASP A 23 -16.81 29.98 -18.37
CA ASP A 23 -15.41 30.14 -17.96
C ASP A 23 -15.32 30.73 -16.53
N PRO A 24 -14.34 30.31 -15.72
CA PRO A 24 -13.54 31.33 -15.06
C PRO A 24 -12.04 31.00 -15.07
N SER A 25 -11.34 31.78 -15.89
CA SER A 25 -9.95 32.20 -15.65
C SER A 25 -9.73 32.71 -14.22
N SER A 26 -8.52 32.47 -13.71
CA SER A 26 -7.85 33.13 -12.57
C SER A 26 -8.13 32.58 -11.17
N LEU A 27 -7.30 31.64 -10.69
CA LEU A 27 -6.43 31.84 -9.52
C LEU A 27 -5.52 30.60 -9.26
N ALA A 28 -4.39 30.51 -9.96
CA ALA A 28 -3.26 29.73 -9.48
C ALA A 28 -2.18 30.74 -9.07
N LYS A 29 -2.22 31.19 -7.80
CA LYS A 29 -1.15 31.97 -7.22
C LYS A 29 -0.01 31.02 -6.88
N SER A 30 1.10 31.21 -7.59
CA SER A 30 2.43 30.80 -7.19
C SER A 30 2.70 31.21 -5.74
N MET A 31 3.19 30.29 -4.91
CA MET A 31 3.91 30.62 -3.69
C MET A 31 5.33 30.11 -3.87
N ASP A 32 6.14 30.94 -4.54
CA ASP A 32 7.59 30.93 -4.41
C ASP A 32 7.93 31.42 -3.00
N MET A 33 8.63 30.60 -2.22
CA MET A 33 9.18 31.01 -0.93
C MET A 33 10.69 31.13 -1.06
N GLU A 34 11.13 32.31 -1.49
CA GLU A 34 12.51 32.75 -1.36
C GLU A 34 12.82 32.96 0.12
N THR A 35 13.88 32.32 0.60
CA THR A 35 14.43 32.58 1.95
C THR A 35 15.55 33.61 1.82
N GLU A 36 15.21 34.88 2.02
CA GLU A 36 16.20 35.95 2.19
C GLU A 36 16.95 35.77 3.53
N SER A 37 18.27 35.80 3.43
CA SER A 37 19.20 35.99 4.54
C SER A 37 19.42 37.48 4.81
N PRO A 38 19.67 37.93 6.05
CA PRO A 38 20.26 39.25 6.28
C PRO A 38 21.76 39.15 6.63
N SER A 39 22.57 39.89 5.87
CA SER A 39 23.96 40.23 6.18
C SER A 39 24.06 41.28 7.29
N GLY A 40 25.14 41.26 8.08
CA GLY A 40 25.34 42.28 9.12
C GLY A 40 26.67 42.30 9.93
N SER A 41 27.82 42.36 9.25
CA SER A 41 29.04 43.13 9.60
C SER A 41 30.01 42.81 10.76
N ARG A 42 31.30 42.90 10.37
CA ARG A 42 32.56 43.31 11.05
C ARG A 42 33.34 42.25 11.87
N ALA A 43 34.68 42.12 11.81
CA ALA A 43 35.74 42.87 11.13
C ALA A 43 37.07 42.07 11.08
N ASN A 44 37.85 42.33 10.02
CA ASN A 44 39.33 42.41 9.91
C ASN A 44 40.24 41.21 10.26
N SER A 45 40.98 40.67 9.28
CA SER A 45 42.38 41.10 8.99
C SER A 45 43.18 40.13 8.10
N ALA A 46 43.85 40.74 7.12
CA ALA A 46 45.19 40.45 6.57
C ALA A 46 45.49 39.17 5.74
N ILE A 47 46.01 39.48 4.55
CA ILE A 47 46.57 38.67 3.45
C ILE A 47 47.92 38.05 3.83
N SER A 48 48.22 36.83 3.35
CA SER A 48 49.45 36.54 2.55
C SER A 48 49.52 35.10 2.05
N VAL A 49 49.83 34.97 0.75
CA VAL A 49 50.16 33.76 0.02
C VAL A 49 51.68 33.62 0.00
N THR A 50 52.24 32.46 0.35
CA THR A 50 53.52 31.97 -0.22
C THR A 50 53.64 30.45 -0.07
N GLU A 51 54.22 29.82 -1.09
CA GLU A 51 54.36 28.38 -1.38
C GLU A 51 55.21 27.53 -0.40
N CYS A 52 54.94 26.21 -0.48
CA CYS A 52 55.74 25.01 -0.09
C CYS A 52 57.19 24.99 -0.67
N PRO A 53 58.11 24.04 -0.34
CA PRO A 53 57.90 22.66 0.16
C PRO A 53 58.94 22.09 1.20
N SER A 54 58.60 20.98 1.88
CA SER A 54 59.45 19.75 2.01
C SER A 54 58.99 18.76 3.12
N ALA A 55 58.73 17.52 2.68
CA ALA A 55 58.78 16.18 3.28
C ALA A 55 58.12 15.83 4.64
N PRO A 56 57.50 14.62 4.77
CA PRO A 56 56.51 14.31 5.79
C PRO A 56 57.06 13.58 7.02
N ALA A 57 56.46 13.86 8.19
CA ALA A 57 56.55 13.00 9.37
C ALA A 57 55.68 11.74 9.17
N PRO A 58 56.06 10.56 9.72
CA PRO A 58 55.29 9.34 9.55
C PRO A 58 53.95 9.44 10.31
N ALA A 59 52.85 9.25 9.58
CA ALA A 59 51.51 9.16 10.14
C ALA A 59 51.34 7.86 10.96
N PRO A 60 50.50 7.87 12.02
CA PRO A 60 50.17 6.65 12.75
C PRO A 60 49.49 5.63 11.83
N ALA A 61 49.81 4.35 12.02
CA ALA A 61 49.25 3.25 11.26
C ALA A 61 47.72 3.26 11.31
N TRP A 62 47.09 3.32 10.14
CA TRP A 62 45.65 3.15 10.00
C TRP A 62 45.25 1.75 10.50
N PRO A 63 44.20 1.61 11.33
CA PRO A 63 43.56 0.32 11.54
C PRO A 63 43.08 -0.23 10.19
N GLY A 64 43.21 -1.55 9.99
CA GLY A 64 42.77 -2.22 8.77
C GLY A 64 41.29 -1.99 8.47
N PRO A 65 40.83 -2.26 7.23
CA PRO A 65 39.44 -2.05 6.85
C PRO A 65 38.52 -2.84 7.78
N ASP A 66 37.54 -2.13 8.35
CA ASP A 66 36.43 -2.76 9.07
C ASP A 66 35.79 -3.84 8.19
N PRO A 67 35.29 -4.94 8.76
CA PRO A 67 34.51 -5.90 8.00
C PRO A 67 33.32 -5.17 7.38
N GLU A 68 33.23 -5.26 6.06
CA GLU A 68 32.12 -4.81 5.23
C GLU A 68 30.79 -5.20 5.92
N PRO A 69 29.81 -4.28 6.06
CA PRO A 69 28.53 -4.65 6.66
C PRO A 69 27.93 -5.74 5.80
N GLU A 70 27.86 -6.95 6.37
CA GLU A 70 27.17 -8.08 5.79
C GLU A 70 25.80 -7.59 5.35
N THR A 71 25.58 -7.55 4.04
CA THR A 71 24.31 -7.19 3.45
C THR A 71 23.35 -8.28 3.90
N GLU A 72 22.52 -8.00 4.92
CA GLU A 72 21.48 -8.92 5.33
C GLU A 72 20.70 -9.32 4.08
N PRO A 73 20.40 -10.62 3.89
CA PRO A 73 19.73 -11.06 2.69
C PRO A 73 18.45 -10.26 2.54
N GLU A 74 18.38 -9.44 1.50
CA GLU A 74 17.17 -8.72 1.11
C GLU A 74 16.06 -9.76 1.11
N THR A 75 15.20 -9.68 2.12
CA THR A 75 14.16 -10.68 2.30
C THR A 75 13.13 -10.35 1.24
N ASP A 76 13.29 -10.96 0.06
CA ASP A 76 12.40 -10.78 -1.06
C ASP A 76 10.96 -11.08 -0.59
N PHE A 77 10.16 -10.03 -0.49
CA PHE A 77 8.75 -10.11 -0.10
C PHE A 77 7.94 -11.03 -1.03
N SER A 78 8.49 -11.37 -2.20
CA SER A 78 7.84 -12.19 -3.22
C SER A 78 7.93 -13.71 -2.96
N HIS A 79 8.90 -14.18 -2.17
CA HIS A 79 9.16 -15.63 -2.06
C HIS A 79 8.40 -16.28 -0.89
N VAL A 80 7.22 -16.82 -1.18
CA VAL A 80 6.44 -17.66 -0.26
C VAL A 80 6.57 -19.13 -0.68
N ASP A 81 7.13 -19.98 0.19
CA ASP A 81 7.08 -21.43 -0.03
C ASP A 81 5.64 -21.94 0.16
N LEU A 82 4.99 -22.26 -0.96
CA LEU A 82 3.60 -22.69 -0.99
C LEU A 82 3.33 -23.97 -0.18
N ASN A 83 4.31 -24.87 -0.07
CA ASN A 83 4.14 -26.15 0.61
C ASN A 83 4.08 -25.98 2.14
N ASP A 84 4.83 -25.02 2.69
CA ASP A 84 4.77 -24.67 4.11
C ASP A 84 3.64 -23.68 4.40
N TRP A 85 3.40 -22.73 3.49
CA TRP A 85 2.42 -21.67 3.68
C TRP A 85 0.97 -22.17 3.64
N TYR A 86 0.60 -22.98 2.63
CA TYR A 86 -0.79 -23.34 2.41
C TYR A 86 -1.43 -24.12 3.57
N PRO A 87 -0.76 -25.09 4.21
CA PRO A 87 -1.28 -25.75 5.42
C PRO A 87 -1.56 -24.75 6.55
N ARG A 88 -0.69 -23.76 6.76
CA ARG A 88 -0.84 -22.73 7.80
C ARG A 88 -1.99 -21.78 7.48
N TYR A 89 -2.11 -21.35 6.23
CA TYR A 89 -3.25 -20.60 5.74
C TYR A 89 -4.57 -21.37 5.98
N LEU A 90 -4.59 -22.66 5.67
CA LEU A 90 -5.78 -23.49 5.84
C LEU A 90 -6.14 -23.66 7.33
N ASN A 91 -5.16 -23.80 8.22
CA ASN A 91 -5.39 -23.78 9.67
C ASN A 91 -6.04 -22.47 10.12
N CYS A 92 -5.57 -21.33 9.63
CA CYS A 92 -6.13 -20.01 9.94
C CYS A 92 -7.61 -19.92 9.56
N VAL A 93 -7.96 -20.33 8.33
CA VAL A 93 -9.34 -20.26 7.84
C VAL A 93 -10.25 -21.27 8.56
N ARG A 94 -9.75 -22.47 8.84
CA ARG A 94 -10.47 -23.48 9.64
C ARG A 94 -10.74 -22.99 11.06
N PHE A 95 -9.74 -22.42 11.72
CA PHE A 95 -9.89 -21.82 13.05
C PHE A 95 -10.93 -20.69 13.03
N PHE A 96 -10.85 -19.82 12.01
CA PHE A 96 -11.79 -18.71 11.87
C PHE A 96 -13.24 -19.22 11.78
N VAL A 97 -13.49 -20.17 10.87
CA VAL A 97 -14.83 -20.71 10.62
C VAL A 97 -15.32 -21.59 11.75
N ALA A 98 -14.49 -22.48 12.31
CA ALA A 98 -14.95 -23.42 13.31
C ALA A 98 -15.05 -22.82 14.72
N HIS A 99 -14.28 -21.77 15.02
CA HIS A 99 -14.11 -21.28 16.37
C HIS A 99 -14.28 -19.77 16.50
N SER A 100 -13.38 -18.98 15.89
CA SER A 100 -13.27 -17.57 16.29
C SER A 100 -14.49 -16.73 15.91
N GLN A 101 -15.15 -17.01 14.78
CA GLN A 101 -16.39 -16.31 14.37
C GLN A 101 -17.54 -16.45 15.39
N HIS A 102 -17.49 -17.45 16.26
CA HIS A 102 -18.50 -17.67 17.29
C HIS A 102 -18.18 -16.98 18.62
N THR A 103 -17.00 -16.35 18.74
CA THR A 103 -16.60 -15.64 19.96
C THR A 103 -17.24 -14.26 20.01
N PRO A 104 -17.64 -13.76 21.21
CA PRO A 104 -18.20 -12.42 21.34
C PRO A 104 -17.27 -11.31 20.87
N ALA A 105 -15.96 -11.49 21.03
CA ALA A 105 -14.96 -10.52 20.61
C ALA A 105 -14.91 -10.35 19.08
N VAL A 106 -14.89 -11.46 18.33
CA VAL A 106 -14.93 -11.41 16.85
C VAL A 106 -16.28 -10.90 16.36
N GLN A 107 -17.40 -11.28 17.00
CA GLN A 107 -18.72 -10.77 16.64
C GLN A 107 -18.84 -9.25 16.83
N ALA A 108 -18.38 -8.74 17.97
CA ALA A 108 -18.37 -7.31 18.26
C ALA A 108 -17.47 -6.55 17.28
N LEU A 109 -16.27 -7.07 16.99
CA LEU A 109 -15.35 -6.45 16.05
C LEU A 109 -15.92 -6.49 14.62
N ALA A 110 -16.50 -7.62 14.18
CA ALA A 110 -17.13 -7.73 12.86
C ALA A 110 -18.30 -6.76 12.69
N ALA A 111 -19.15 -6.62 13.72
CA ALA A 111 -20.24 -5.63 13.74
C ALA A 111 -19.70 -4.19 13.66
N PHE A 112 -18.68 -3.86 14.46
CA PHE A 112 -18.02 -2.55 14.43
C PHE A 112 -17.42 -2.22 13.06
N LEU A 113 -16.85 -3.24 12.40
CA LEU A 113 -16.22 -3.13 11.09
C LEU A 113 -17.21 -3.18 9.93
N ASN A 114 -18.51 -3.37 10.19
CA ASN A 114 -19.54 -3.61 9.19
C ASN A 114 -19.15 -4.72 8.19
N ILE A 115 -18.77 -5.89 8.72
CA ILE A 115 -18.45 -7.07 7.92
C ILE A 115 -19.18 -8.31 8.47
N ARG A 116 -19.72 -9.12 7.57
CA ARG A 116 -20.45 -10.34 7.91
C ARG A 116 -19.51 -11.49 8.21
N LEU A 117 -19.86 -12.24 9.25
CA LEU A 117 -19.25 -13.53 9.53
C LEU A 117 -19.93 -14.63 8.69
N PRO A 118 -19.21 -15.71 8.35
CA PRO A 118 -19.75 -16.77 7.49
C PRO A 118 -21.03 -17.44 8.00
N GLY A 119 -21.18 -17.61 9.32
CA GLY A 119 -22.29 -18.39 9.89
C GLY A 119 -22.08 -19.90 9.73
N SER A 120 -23.15 -20.69 9.77
CA SER A 120 -23.12 -22.16 9.78
C SER A 120 -24.09 -22.79 8.76
N PRO A 121 -23.75 -23.92 8.09
CA PRO A 121 -22.42 -24.53 7.93
C PRO A 121 -21.78 -24.09 6.60
N VAL A 122 -20.61 -23.46 6.66
CA VAL A 122 -19.87 -22.98 5.50
C VAL A 122 -18.51 -23.69 5.43
N ASP A 123 -18.15 -24.22 4.25
CA ASP A 123 -16.85 -24.86 4.06
C ASP A 123 -15.73 -23.82 4.10
N ALA A 124 -14.64 -24.12 4.81
CA ALA A 124 -13.48 -23.24 4.93
C ALA A 124 -12.90 -22.83 3.55
N SER A 125 -13.03 -23.67 2.52
CA SER A 125 -12.59 -23.36 1.15
C SER A 125 -13.37 -22.22 0.49
N THR A 126 -14.58 -21.92 0.97
CA THR A 126 -15.44 -20.86 0.42
C THR A 126 -15.24 -19.51 1.09
N VAL A 127 -14.54 -19.48 2.23
CA VAL A 127 -14.29 -18.27 3.00
C VAL A 127 -12.95 -17.65 2.59
N SER A 128 -13.00 -16.42 2.08
CA SER A 128 -11.80 -15.67 1.71
C SER A 128 -11.27 -14.87 2.90
N ALA A 129 -10.12 -15.26 3.45
CA ALA A 129 -9.45 -14.52 4.53
C ALA A 129 -9.13 -13.06 4.12
N ARG A 130 -8.79 -12.86 2.83
CA ARG A 130 -8.50 -11.55 2.24
C ARG A 130 -9.62 -10.54 2.50
N ARG A 131 -10.89 -10.96 2.48
CA ARG A 131 -12.04 -10.10 2.77
C ARG A 131 -11.95 -9.43 4.15
N TYR A 132 -11.64 -10.22 5.18
CA TYR A 132 -11.52 -9.75 6.56
C TYR A 132 -10.25 -8.93 6.77
N ILE A 133 -9.13 -9.37 6.18
CA ILE A 133 -7.84 -8.65 6.21
C ILE A 133 -8.00 -7.25 5.60
N ARG A 134 -8.65 -7.13 4.44
CA ARG A 134 -8.94 -5.84 3.79
C ARG A 134 -9.72 -4.91 4.71
N ARG A 135 -10.73 -5.44 5.41
CA ARG A 135 -11.54 -4.64 6.33
C ARG A 135 -10.78 -4.23 7.58
N LEU A 136 -9.91 -5.09 8.11
CA LEU A 136 -9.03 -4.76 9.23
C LEU A 136 -8.05 -3.63 8.83
N ILE A 137 -7.40 -3.74 7.67
CA ILE A 137 -6.43 -2.74 7.19
C ILE A 137 -7.07 -1.37 6.96
N VAL A 138 -8.15 -1.31 6.18
CA VAL A 138 -8.78 -0.04 5.79
C VAL A 138 -9.31 0.76 6.98
N THR A 139 -9.66 0.07 8.08
CA THR A 139 -10.14 0.67 9.33
C THR A 139 -9.03 0.84 10.38
N GLY A 140 -7.79 0.46 10.08
CA GLY A 140 -6.64 0.53 11.00
C GLY A 140 -6.73 -0.43 12.19
N GLN A 141 -7.37 -1.58 12.00
CA GLN A 141 -7.59 -2.64 12.99
C GLN A 141 -6.77 -3.91 12.72
N ASP A 142 -5.80 -3.86 11.80
CA ASP A 142 -4.88 -4.95 11.43
C ASP A 142 -3.75 -5.17 12.46
N THR A 143 -4.07 -5.10 13.75
CA THR A 143 -3.10 -5.35 14.82
C THR A 143 -2.80 -6.86 14.96
N PRO A 144 -1.61 -7.25 15.44
CA PRO A 144 -1.29 -8.67 15.74
C PRO A 144 -2.32 -9.33 16.66
N THR A 145 -2.89 -8.56 17.60
CA THR A 145 -3.94 -9.03 18.50
C THR A 145 -5.22 -9.37 17.74
N ASN A 146 -5.70 -8.47 16.87
CA ASN A 146 -6.91 -8.71 16.09
C ASN A 146 -6.70 -9.81 15.02
N LEU A 147 -5.52 -9.90 14.42
CA LEU A 147 -5.19 -10.95 13.47
C LEU A 147 -5.17 -12.33 14.14
N ARG A 148 -4.56 -12.45 15.32
CA ARG A 148 -4.63 -13.67 16.14
C ARG A 148 -6.07 -13.97 16.58
N LEU A 149 -6.84 -12.94 16.93
CA LEU A 149 -8.24 -13.09 17.33
C LEU A 149 -9.09 -13.71 16.20
N PHE A 150 -8.90 -13.28 14.95
CA PHE A 150 -9.59 -13.85 13.81
C PHE A 150 -9.04 -15.22 13.39
N PHE A 151 -7.71 -15.36 13.29
CA PHE A 151 -7.07 -16.43 12.53
C PHE A 151 -6.25 -17.41 13.38
N GLY A 152 -6.20 -17.22 14.70
CA GLY A 152 -5.50 -18.10 15.62
C GLY A 152 -4.00 -17.85 15.66
N ASP A 153 -3.26 -18.73 16.33
CA ASP A 153 -1.82 -18.52 16.58
C ASP A 153 -0.95 -18.63 15.32
N ASP A 154 -1.40 -19.39 14.32
CA ASP A 154 -0.72 -19.56 13.04
C ASP A 154 -0.86 -18.33 12.11
N TRP A 155 -1.58 -17.27 12.52
CA TRP A 155 -1.91 -16.14 11.64
C TRP A 155 -0.69 -15.54 10.94
N ALA A 156 0.44 -15.43 11.65
CA ALA A 156 1.64 -14.77 11.13
C ALA A 156 2.21 -15.51 9.91
N ALA A 157 2.21 -16.84 9.97
CA ALA A 157 2.73 -17.68 8.91
C ALA A 157 1.65 -18.10 7.89
N GLY A 158 0.37 -18.04 8.25
CA GLY A 158 -0.75 -18.35 7.35
C GLY A 158 -1.28 -17.15 6.58
N VAL A 159 -1.75 -16.10 7.26
CA VAL A 159 -2.34 -14.90 6.61
C VAL A 159 -1.43 -13.67 6.62
N GLY A 160 -0.26 -13.74 7.27
CA GLY A 160 0.66 -12.62 7.40
C GLY A 160 1.13 -12.05 6.06
N CYS A 161 1.47 -12.90 5.08
CA CYS A 161 1.84 -12.44 3.73
C CYS A 161 0.68 -11.71 3.03
N ILE A 162 -0.56 -12.20 3.18
CA ILE A 162 -1.75 -11.55 2.63
C ILE A 162 -1.95 -10.17 3.28
N CYS A 163 -1.75 -10.07 4.60
CA CYS A 163 -1.84 -8.82 5.33
C CYS A 163 -0.79 -7.82 4.85
N LYS A 164 0.48 -8.23 4.76
CA LYS A 164 1.58 -7.39 4.25
C LYS A 164 1.28 -6.88 2.83
N GLN A 165 0.93 -7.78 1.91
CA GLN A 165 0.61 -7.40 0.54
C GLN A 165 -0.56 -6.42 0.48
N GLU A 166 -1.59 -6.62 1.30
CA GLU A 166 -2.76 -5.77 1.27
C GLU A 166 -2.52 -4.40 1.92
N ARG A 167 -1.58 -4.28 2.87
CA ARG A 167 -1.10 -2.98 3.39
C ARG A 167 -0.43 -2.16 2.29
N LEU A 168 0.40 -2.80 1.45
CA LEU A 168 1.01 -2.16 0.28
C LEU A 168 -0.04 -1.73 -0.75
N ASN A 169 -1.01 -2.61 -1.04
CA ASN A 169 -2.12 -2.29 -1.95
C ASN A 169 -2.97 -1.12 -1.44
N TYR A 170 -3.19 -1.04 -0.13
CA TYR A 170 -3.97 0.03 0.48
C TYR A 170 -3.29 1.38 0.34
N LEU A 171 -1.99 1.43 0.66
CA LEU A 171 -1.17 2.62 0.46
C LEU A 171 -1.20 3.08 -1.01
N PHE A 172 -1.08 2.14 -1.95
CA PHE A 172 -1.15 2.44 -3.39
C PHE A 172 -2.49 3.08 -3.77
N THR A 173 -3.58 2.45 -3.36
CA THR A 173 -4.93 2.89 -3.71
C THR A 173 -5.20 4.28 -3.14
N ALA A 174 -4.79 4.52 -1.89
CA ALA A 174 -4.94 5.80 -1.21
C ALA A 174 -4.11 6.91 -1.86
N LYS A 175 -2.85 6.62 -2.22
CA LYS A 175 -1.92 7.59 -2.84
C LYS A 175 -2.35 7.97 -4.25
N SER A 176 -2.83 7.02 -5.05
CA SER A 176 -3.17 7.23 -6.46
C SER A 176 -4.61 7.73 -6.69
N GLY A 177 -5.59 7.16 -6.00
CA GLY A 177 -7.02 7.45 -6.23
C GLY A 177 -7.68 8.36 -5.19
N GLY A 178 -6.99 8.66 -4.09
CA GLY A 178 -7.55 9.40 -2.96
C GLY A 178 -8.58 8.58 -2.15
N TRP A 179 -9.11 9.20 -1.09
CA TRP A 179 -9.94 8.51 -0.09
C TRP A 179 -11.27 7.96 -0.65
N ALA A 180 -11.93 8.67 -1.57
CA ALA A 180 -13.22 8.25 -2.10
C ALA A 180 -13.10 6.98 -2.97
N ALA A 181 -12.16 6.97 -3.93
CA ALA A 181 -11.90 5.79 -4.76
C ALA A 181 -11.39 4.62 -3.92
N THR A 182 -10.55 4.90 -2.92
CA THR A 182 -10.08 3.88 -1.97
C THR A 182 -11.23 3.26 -1.21
N LYS A 183 -12.18 4.06 -0.71
CA LYS A 183 -13.36 3.52 -0.03
C LYS A 183 -14.13 2.59 -0.96
N SER A 184 -14.40 3.02 -2.19
CA SER A 184 -15.09 2.18 -3.18
C SER A 184 -14.35 0.87 -3.48
N ALA A 185 -13.02 0.88 -3.52
CA ALA A 185 -12.22 -0.33 -3.74
C ALA A 185 -12.24 -1.33 -2.57
N TYR A 186 -12.54 -0.87 -1.35
CA TYR A 186 -12.57 -1.67 -0.12
C TYR A 186 -13.99 -1.93 0.44
N ASP A 187 -15.01 -1.34 -0.18
CA ASP A 187 -16.39 -1.70 0.04
C ASP A 187 -16.66 -3.10 -0.54
N ILE A 188 -17.43 -3.91 0.19
CA ILE A 188 -17.87 -5.24 -0.26
C ILE A 188 -19.34 -5.07 -0.64
N LEU A 189 -19.60 -4.96 -1.94
CA LEU A 189 -20.94 -4.72 -2.46
C LEU A 189 -21.83 -5.97 -2.34
N PRO A 190 -23.15 -5.80 -2.18
CA PRO A 190 -23.89 -4.53 -2.22
C PRO A 190 -23.99 -3.76 -0.88
N ASP A 191 -23.74 -4.39 0.27
CA ASP A 191 -24.21 -3.89 1.57
C ASP A 191 -23.14 -3.78 2.67
N GLU A 192 -21.93 -4.26 2.44
CA GLU A 192 -20.85 -4.22 3.42
C GLU A 192 -19.84 -3.11 3.11
N GLN A 193 -20.24 -1.87 3.35
CA GLN A 193 -19.39 -0.70 3.18
C GLN A 193 -18.43 -0.52 4.36
N ALA A 194 -17.20 -0.10 4.09
CA ALA A 194 -16.25 0.31 5.12
C ALA A 194 -16.83 1.51 5.89
N PRO A 195 -16.96 1.42 7.23
CA PRO A 195 -17.61 2.46 8.02
C PRO A 195 -16.82 3.78 7.99
N PHE A 196 -15.49 3.68 7.92
CA PHE A 196 -14.57 4.80 7.77
C PHE A 196 -13.23 4.26 7.25
N LEU A 197 -12.39 5.16 6.75
CA LEU A 197 -11.03 4.88 6.34
C LEU A 197 -10.06 5.49 7.36
N ARG A 198 -8.91 4.83 7.57
CA ARG A 198 -7.82 5.38 8.37
C ARG A 198 -6.50 5.34 7.61
N PRO A 199 -5.60 6.32 7.81
CA PRO A 199 -4.21 6.16 7.39
C PRO A 199 -3.64 4.85 7.96
N LEU A 200 -2.76 4.22 7.19
CA LEU A 200 -2.14 2.97 7.62
C LEU A 200 -1.44 3.18 8.95
N ARG A 201 -1.65 2.26 9.89
CA ARG A 201 -1.07 2.37 11.23
C ARG A 201 0.40 1.98 11.21
N GLU A 202 1.23 2.89 11.71
CA GLU A 202 2.66 2.70 11.99
C GLU A 202 3.36 1.91 10.87
N PRO A 203 3.29 2.36 9.60
CA PRO A 203 4.00 1.69 8.52
C PRO A 203 5.50 1.74 8.81
N THR A 204 6.16 0.61 8.70
CA THR A 204 7.63 0.57 8.87
C THR A 204 8.29 1.26 7.67
N GLU A 205 9.48 1.81 7.86
CA GLU A 205 10.23 2.43 6.77
C GLU A 205 10.49 1.44 5.62
N GLU A 206 10.73 0.17 5.95
CA GLU A 206 10.89 -0.89 4.97
C GLU A 206 9.60 -1.16 4.18
N GLU A 207 8.44 -1.18 4.85
CA GLU A 207 7.15 -1.29 4.16
C GLU A 207 6.94 -0.12 3.18
N LEU A 208 7.29 1.12 3.58
CA LEU A 208 7.17 2.29 2.72
C LEU A 208 8.14 2.20 1.52
N ARG A 209 9.40 1.84 1.76
CA ARG A 209 10.42 1.67 0.71
C ARG A 209 10.03 0.59 -0.31
N VAL A 210 9.55 -0.55 0.17
CA VAL A 210 9.08 -1.66 -0.68
C VAL A 210 7.84 -1.24 -1.46
N ALA A 211 6.93 -0.49 -0.83
CA ALA A 211 5.77 0.04 -1.52
C ALA A 211 6.20 1.01 -2.63
N ASP A 212 7.02 2.02 -2.33
CA ASP A 212 7.47 3.01 -3.29
C ASP A 212 8.29 2.39 -4.44
N SER A 213 9.15 1.41 -4.16
CA SER A 213 9.92 0.70 -5.20
C SER A 213 9.01 -0.14 -6.11
N SER A 214 8.13 -0.96 -5.53
CA SER A 214 7.16 -1.76 -6.29
C SER A 214 6.22 -0.88 -7.13
N TRP A 215 5.82 0.28 -6.60
CA TRP A 215 5.01 1.25 -7.34
C TRP A 215 5.80 1.93 -8.45
N SER A 216 7.05 2.32 -8.18
CA SER A 216 7.91 2.95 -9.18
C SER A 216 8.16 2.00 -10.35
N GLU A 217 8.38 0.73 -10.07
CA GLU A 217 8.51 -0.31 -11.10
C GLU A 217 7.21 -0.49 -11.89
N TRP A 218 6.05 -0.57 -11.23
CA TRP A 218 4.77 -0.75 -11.90
C TRP A 218 4.31 0.47 -12.71
N LEU A 219 4.59 1.70 -12.26
CA LEU A 219 4.36 2.91 -13.06
C LEU A 219 5.39 3.05 -14.19
N ALA A 220 6.63 2.62 -13.97
CA ALA A 220 7.62 2.49 -15.04
C ALA A 220 7.23 1.40 -16.05
N MET A 221 6.39 0.43 -15.64
CA MET A 221 5.62 -0.33 -16.62
C MET A 221 4.81 0.65 -17.43
N GLU A 222 3.76 1.36 -16.97
CA GLU A 222 2.98 2.32 -17.81
C GLU A 222 3.79 3.15 -18.85
N ASP A 223 5.00 3.63 -18.52
CA ASP A 223 5.94 4.24 -19.47
C ASP A 223 6.30 3.38 -20.72
N TRP A 224 6.32 2.05 -20.62
CA TRP A 224 6.42 1.08 -21.74
C TRP A 224 5.30 1.19 -22.77
N MET A 225 4.13 1.69 -22.38
CA MET A 225 2.96 1.85 -23.27
C MET A 225 3.13 3.10 -24.14
N VAL A 226 4.05 3.99 -23.78
CA VAL A 226 4.39 5.22 -24.52
C VAL A 226 5.57 4.98 -25.50
N GLY A 227 6.08 3.75 -25.58
CA GLY A 227 7.16 3.32 -26.47
C GLY A 227 8.56 3.35 -25.83
N PRO A 228 9.53 2.62 -26.39
CA PRO A 228 10.85 2.50 -25.78
C PRO A 228 11.57 3.85 -25.80
N ARG A 229 11.63 4.53 -24.65
CA ARG A 229 12.63 5.59 -24.44
C ARG A 229 13.99 4.94 -24.25
N ARG A 230 14.56 4.41 -25.34
CA ARG A 230 16.01 4.16 -25.38
C ARG A 230 16.68 5.51 -25.61
N PRO A 231 17.55 5.99 -24.71
CA PRO A 231 18.55 6.94 -25.15
C PRO A 231 19.42 6.21 -26.15
N TRP A 232 19.55 6.76 -27.35
CA TRP A 232 20.69 6.47 -28.22
C TRP A 232 21.99 6.82 -27.49
#